data_AF-A0A2P2ICE7-F1
#
_entry.id   AF-A0A2P2ICE7-F1
#
_cell.length_a   1.000
_cell.length_b   1.000
_cell.length_c   1.000
_cell.angle_alpha   90.00
_cell.angle_beta   90.00
_cell.angle_gamma   90.00
#
_symmetry.space_group_name_H-M   'P 1'
#
loop_
_entity.id
_entity.type
_entity.pdbx_description
1 polymer ?
#
loop_
_entity_poly.entity_id
_entity_poly.type
_entity_poly.pdbx_seq_one_letter_code
_entity_poly.pdbx_strand_id
1 'polypeptide(L)'
;MASWTTVLALLALVVAPALAADIYDPKECTEFPCLIFEDNFDFLDHNVWEHEITTGGGGNSEFQVYVNNRSISYTNDGLLYIKPDITSHWKGEDFLYSGELDLWGMNGVNDVCTSNLFNGCKRQGTSENIINPAISARMRTLQDFYFTYGRVE
;
A
#
# COMPACT_ATOMS: atom_id res chain seq x y z
N MET A 1 -10.29 -50.48 39.08
CA MET A 1 -9.44 -50.52 37.87
C MET A 1 -9.91 -49.42 36.95
N ALA A 2 -9.00 -48.55 36.53
CA ALA A 2 -9.28 -47.24 35.95
C ALA A 2 -9.71 -47.29 34.47
N SER A 3 -10.76 -46.50 34.19
CA SER A 3 -10.99 -45.60 33.05
C SER A 3 -10.32 -45.88 31.71
N TRP A 4 -11.12 -46.17 30.68
CA TRP A 4 -10.76 -46.07 29.26
C TRP A 4 -11.95 -45.61 28.41
N THR A 5 -12.28 -44.32 28.49
CA THR A 5 -13.05 -43.64 27.44
C THR A 5 -12.35 -42.34 27.10
N THR A 6 -11.37 -42.43 26.20
CA THR A 6 -10.69 -41.28 25.60
C THR A 6 -11.62 -40.61 24.59
N VAL A 7 -12.18 -39.46 24.98
CA VAL A 7 -12.83 -38.52 24.07
C VAL A 7 -11.70 -37.77 23.34
N LEU A 8 -11.47 -38.07 22.06
CA LEU A 8 -10.69 -37.19 21.19
C LEU A 8 -11.55 -35.98 20.82
N ALA A 9 -11.38 -34.88 21.55
CA ALA A 9 -11.80 -33.58 21.07
C ALA A 9 -10.84 -33.16 19.94
N LEU A 10 -11.26 -33.34 18.69
CA LEU A 10 -10.64 -32.65 17.55
C LEU A 10 -10.90 -31.16 17.73
N LEU A 11 -9.90 -30.45 18.25
CA LEU A 11 -9.86 -28.99 18.20
C LEU A 11 -9.60 -28.60 16.74
N ALA A 12 -10.67 -28.38 15.97
CA ALA A 12 -10.55 -27.70 14.69
C ALA A 12 -10.13 -26.26 15.00
N LEU A 13 -8.84 -25.97 14.86
CA LEU A 13 -8.35 -24.60 14.83
C LEU A 13 -8.94 -23.99 13.55
N VAL A 14 -10.06 -23.28 13.68
CA VAL A 14 -10.54 -22.40 12.63
C VAL A 14 -9.51 -21.29 12.56
N VAL A 15 -8.51 -21.47 11.70
CA VAL A 15 -7.71 -20.35 11.22
C VAL A 15 -8.69 -19.56 10.37
N ALA A 16 -9.36 -18.59 10.99
CA ALA A 16 -9.99 -17.54 10.22
C ALA A 16 -8.87 -16.99 9.32
N PRO A 17 -9.07 -16.92 7.99
CA PRO A 17 -8.14 -16.16 7.18
C PRO A 17 -8.20 -14.76 7.77
N ALA A 18 -7.13 -14.33 8.44
CA ALA A 18 -6.97 -12.93 8.74
C ALA A 18 -6.99 -12.25 7.37
N LEU A 19 -8.08 -11.59 7.03
CA LEU A 19 -8.06 -10.58 6.00
C LEU A 19 -7.39 -9.39 6.68
N ALA A 20 -6.32 -8.86 6.10
CA ALA A 20 -5.65 -7.73 6.75
C ALA A 20 -6.60 -6.53 6.82
N ALA A 21 -7.38 -6.32 5.76
CA ALA A 21 -8.47 -5.35 5.72
C ALA A 21 -9.84 -6.03 5.72
N ASP A 22 -10.67 -5.67 6.70
CA ASP A 22 -12.04 -6.17 6.84
C ASP A 22 -13.04 -5.08 6.42
N ILE A 23 -13.93 -5.43 5.48
CA ILE A 23 -15.02 -4.57 5.00
C ILE A 23 -16.35 -5.20 5.42
N TYR A 24 -17.17 -4.46 6.15
CA TYR A 24 -18.47 -4.94 6.66
C TYR A 24 -19.64 -4.21 5.97
N ASP A 25 -20.74 -4.93 5.64
CA ASP A 25 -21.95 -4.29 5.11
C ASP A 25 -22.69 -3.56 6.25
N PRO A 26 -22.90 -2.23 6.17
CA PRO A 26 -23.61 -1.47 7.19
C PRO A 26 -25.04 -1.96 7.49
N LYS A 27 -25.65 -2.75 6.61
CA LYS A 27 -26.99 -3.33 6.83
C LYS A 27 -27.01 -4.44 7.87
N GLU A 28 -25.86 -5.04 8.16
CA GLU A 28 -25.73 -6.17 9.10
C GLU A 28 -25.48 -5.70 10.55
N CYS A 29 -25.32 -4.38 10.75
CA CYS A 29 -25.07 -3.79 12.05
C CYS A 29 -26.26 -3.94 13.00
N THR A 30 -25.98 -4.38 14.23
CA THR A 30 -26.99 -4.50 15.31
C THR A 30 -26.89 -3.39 16.34
N GLU A 31 -25.75 -2.66 16.39
CA GLU A 31 -25.48 -1.58 17.34
C GLU A 31 -24.74 -0.41 16.66
N PHE A 32 -24.78 0.77 17.28
CA PHE A 32 -24.11 2.00 16.80
C PHE A 32 -23.13 2.56 17.85
N PRO A 33 -21.94 3.05 17.45
CA PRO A 33 -21.43 3.15 16.08
C PRO A 33 -21.09 1.78 15.47
N CYS A 34 -21.34 1.62 14.17
CA CYS A 34 -21.02 0.39 13.45
C CYS A 34 -19.66 0.51 12.76
N LEU A 35 -18.83 -0.51 12.96
CA LEU A 35 -17.58 -0.67 12.22
C LEU A 35 -17.89 -1.20 10.83
N ILE A 36 -17.42 -0.49 9.80
CA ILE A 36 -17.69 -0.81 8.38
C ILE A 36 -16.41 -1.05 7.58
N PHE A 37 -15.27 -0.68 8.16
CA PHE A 37 -13.94 -0.85 7.60
C PHE A 37 -12.92 -0.82 8.74
N GLU A 38 -12.02 -1.79 8.77
CA GLU A 38 -10.81 -1.74 9.59
C GLU A 38 -9.66 -2.43 8.87
N ASP A 39 -8.44 -2.03 9.20
CA ASP A 39 -7.24 -2.76 8.82
C ASP A 39 -6.26 -2.72 10.00
N ASN A 40 -5.89 -3.88 10.52
CA ASN A 40 -4.95 -4.02 11.62
C ASN A 40 -3.50 -4.19 11.14
N PHE A 41 -3.28 -4.14 9.82
CA PHE A 41 -2.00 -4.18 9.15
C PHE A 41 -1.15 -5.40 9.53
N ASP A 42 -1.79 -6.56 9.72
CA ASP A 42 -1.09 -7.85 9.85
C ASP A 42 -0.29 -8.16 8.57
N PHE A 43 -0.84 -7.81 7.40
CA PHE A 43 -0.15 -7.71 6.12
C PHE A 43 -0.71 -6.53 5.32
N LEU A 44 -0.07 -6.15 4.21
CA LEU A 44 -0.61 -5.12 3.32
C LEU A 44 -1.59 -5.76 2.32
N ASP A 45 -2.90 -5.57 2.52
CA ASP A 45 -3.92 -6.12 1.62
C ASP A 45 -4.01 -5.33 0.30
N HIS A 46 -3.48 -5.90 -0.77
CA HIS A 46 -3.53 -5.30 -2.11
C HIS A 46 -4.89 -5.42 -2.82
N ASN A 47 -5.87 -6.11 -2.22
CA ASN A 47 -7.25 -6.09 -2.71
C ASN A 47 -8.06 -4.92 -2.13
N VAL A 48 -7.47 -4.15 -1.20
CA VAL A 48 -8.12 -3.00 -0.57
C VAL A 48 -7.27 -1.75 -0.75
N TRP A 49 -5.97 -1.86 -0.52
CA TRP A 49 -5.02 -0.75 -0.65
C TRP A 49 -4.30 -0.81 -1.98
N GLU A 50 -4.57 0.20 -2.82
CA GLU A 50 -3.87 0.44 -4.06
C GLU A 50 -2.77 1.50 -3.84
N HIS A 51 -1.56 1.23 -4.36
CA HIS A 51 -0.51 2.24 -4.45
C HIS A 51 -0.73 3.20 -5.61
N GLU A 52 -0.61 4.49 -5.35
CA GLU A 52 -0.36 5.44 -6.44
C GLU A 52 1.10 5.36 -6.89
N ILE A 53 1.32 5.22 -8.20
CA ILE A 53 2.64 5.10 -8.82
C ILE A 53 2.79 6.23 -9.81
N THR A 54 3.53 7.28 -9.43
CA THR A 54 3.73 8.47 -10.27
C THR A 54 4.81 9.39 -9.71
N THR A 55 5.45 10.16 -10.61
CA THR A 55 6.30 11.32 -10.30
C THR A 55 5.65 12.65 -10.71
N GLY A 56 4.34 12.66 -10.95
CA GLY A 56 3.61 13.82 -11.48
C GLY A 56 3.43 14.99 -10.50
N GLY A 57 3.86 14.85 -9.25
CA GLY A 57 3.86 15.93 -8.26
C GLY A 57 2.50 16.29 -7.65
N GLY A 58 1.46 15.47 -7.89
CA GLY A 58 0.16 15.56 -7.20
C GLY A 58 -0.62 16.86 -7.38
N GLY A 59 -0.25 17.71 -8.36
CA GLY A 59 -0.79 19.07 -8.52
C GLY A 59 -0.14 20.12 -7.61
N ASN A 60 0.79 19.73 -6.75
CA ASN A 60 1.48 20.58 -5.78
C ASN A 60 2.98 20.78 -6.10
N SER A 61 3.44 20.27 -7.24
CA SER A 61 4.88 20.19 -7.57
C SER A 61 5.69 19.47 -6.49
N GLU A 62 5.11 18.40 -5.94
CA GLU A 62 5.77 17.52 -4.96
C GLU A 62 7.06 16.90 -5.50
N PHE A 63 8.08 16.79 -4.65
CA PHE A 63 9.44 16.41 -5.04
C PHE A 63 9.73 14.90 -4.96
N GLN A 64 8.80 14.10 -4.45
CA GLN A 64 8.95 12.65 -4.30
C GLN A 64 8.35 11.88 -5.48
N VAL A 65 8.86 10.67 -5.73
CA VAL A 65 8.21 9.66 -6.55
C VAL A 65 7.38 8.76 -5.64
N TYR A 66 6.11 8.55 -5.96
CA TYR A 66 5.33 7.51 -5.30
C TYR A 66 5.57 6.17 -6.00
N VAL A 67 5.94 5.15 -5.23
CA VAL A 67 6.31 3.82 -5.74
C VAL A 67 5.66 2.71 -4.92
N ASN A 68 5.39 1.58 -5.57
CA ASN A 68 5.00 0.32 -4.93
C ASN A 68 6.25 -0.51 -4.59
N ASN A 69 7.03 -0.09 -3.58
CA ASN A 69 8.27 -0.76 -3.17
C ASN A 69 8.19 -1.19 -1.69
N ARG A 70 8.52 -2.46 -1.40
CA ARG A 70 8.46 -3.05 -0.05
C ARG A 70 9.54 -2.55 0.93
N SER A 71 10.54 -1.81 0.45
CA SER A 71 11.46 -1.07 1.34
C SER A 71 10.90 0.29 1.78
N ILE A 72 9.87 0.79 1.08
CA ILE A 72 9.25 2.10 1.30
C ILE A 72 7.88 1.98 1.96
N SER A 73 7.09 0.98 1.57
CA SER A 73 5.81 0.68 2.20
C SER A 73 5.67 -0.80 2.47
N TYR A 74 5.47 -1.13 3.75
CA TYR A 74 5.35 -2.50 4.23
C TYR A 74 4.61 -2.49 5.56
N THR A 75 4.13 -3.64 5.97
CA THR A 75 3.62 -3.86 7.32
C THR A 75 4.63 -4.63 8.15
N ASN A 76 4.71 -4.30 9.43
CA ASN A 76 5.47 -5.07 10.40
C ASN A 76 4.83 -4.89 11.78
N ASP A 77 4.65 -5.98 12.52
CA ASP A 77 4.07 -5.97 13.88
C ASP A 77 2.74 -5.20 14.01
N GLY A 78 1.80 -5.40 13.07
CA GLY A 78 0.48 -4.75 13.08
C GLY A 78 0.51 -3.25 12.76
N LEU A 79 1.60 -2.76 12.16
CA LEU A 79 1.77 -1.36 11.78
C LEU A 79 2.08 -1.25 10.30
N LEU A 80 1.38 -0.33 9.63
CA LEU A 80 1.78 0.16 8.32
C LEU A 80 2.97 1.13 8.47
N TYR A 81 4.07 0.82 7.81
CA TYR A 81 5.19 1.72 7.65
C TYR A 81 5.13 2.39 6.27
N ILE A 82 5.15 3.72 6.26
CA ILE A 82 5.52 4.52 5.10
C ILE A 82 6.86 5.17 5.43
N LYS A 83 7.93 4.59 4.89
CA LYS A 83 9.31 4.97 5.13
C LYS A 83 9.90 5.58 3.86
N PRO A 84 9.82 6.90 3.68
CA PRO A 84 10.46 7.56 2.55
C PRO A 84 11.98 7.37 2.59
N ASP A 85 12.60 7.42 1.43
CA ASP A 85 14.06 7.35 1.26
C ASP A 85 14.50 8.30 0.14
N ILE A 86 15.82 8.46 -0.02
CA ILE A 86 16.41 9.28 -1.08
C ILE A 86 16.54 8.43 -2.34
N THR A 87 16.16 8.98 -3.49
CA THR A 87 16.19 8.28 -4.78
C THR A 87 17.60 7.79 -5.13
N SER A 88 18.65 8.51 -4.73
CA SER A 88 20.03 8.09 -4.98
C SER A 88 20.47 6.86 -4.16
N HIS A 89 19.84 6.54 -3.03
CA HIS A 89 20.06 5.24 -2.37
C HIS A 89 19.53 4.07 -3.20
N TRP A 90 18.48 4.29 -3.99
CA TRP A 90 17.86 3.28 -4.83
C TRP A 90 18.52 3.15 -6.21
N LYS A 91 18.89 4.28 -6.84
CA LYS A 91 19.36 4.32 -8.24
C LYS A 91 20.77 4.89 -8.43
N GLY A 92 21.39 5.42 -7.37
CA GLY A 92 22.67 6.14 -7.43
C GLY A 92 22.49 7.64 -7.69
N GLU A 93 23.52 8.43 -7.36
CA GLU A 93 23.50 9.89 -7.49
C GLU A 93 23.46 10.33 -8.97
N ASP A 94 24.28 9.72 -9.83
CA ASP A 94 24.35 10.05 -11.27
C ASP A 94 23.02 9.83 -12.02
N PHE A 95 22.18 8.93 -11.49
CA PHE A 95 20.85 8.68 -12.04
C PHE A 95 19.94 9.90 -11.93
N LEU A 96 20.12 10.73 -10.90
CA LEU A 96 19.32 11.96 -10.76
C LEU A 96 19.56 12.93 -11.92
N TYR A 97 20.77 12.96 -12.46
CA TYR A 97 21.21 13.95 -13.44
C TYR A 97 21.18 13.46 -14.89
N SER A 98 21.13 12.15 -15.12
CA SER A 98 21.20 11.57 -16.48
C SER A 98 20.34 10.34 -16.67
N GLY A 99 19.75 9.81 -15.59
CA GLY A 99 18.93 8.61 -15.63
C GLY A 99 17.56 8.86 -16.23
N GLU A 100 16.99 7.79 -16.79
CA GLU A 100 15.59 7.77 -17.20
C GLU A 100 14.80 7.00 -16.14
N LEU A 101 13.91 7.70 -15.43
CA LEU A 101 12.93 7.09 -14.55
C LEU A 101 11.74 6.66 -15.39
N ASP A 102 11.54 5.35 -15.51
CA ASP A 102 10.38 4.74 -16.16
C ASP A 102 9.62 3.89 -15.15
N LEU A 103 8.37 4.26 -14.88
CA LEU A 103 7.49 3.60 -13.92
C LEU A 103 6.57 2.55 -14.56
N TRP A 104 6.62 2.37 -15.89
CA TRP A 104 5.81 1.35 -16.56
C TRP A 104 6.41 -0.05 -16.32
N GLY A 105 5.68 -0.91 -15.61
CA GLY A 105 6.11 -2.30 -15.33
C GLY A 105 7.24 -2.41 -14.31
N MET A 106 7.48 -1.37 -13.52
CA MET A 106 8.64 -1.28 -12.63
C MET A 106 8.67 -2.38 -11.56
N ASN A 107 7.52 -2.76 -11.01
CA ASN A 107 7.43 -3.83 -9.99
C ASN A 107 6.94 -5.17 -10.57
N GLY A 108 7.02 -5.35 -11.90
CA GLY A 108 6.74 -6.62 -12.57
C GLY A 108 5.44 -6.63 -13.38
N VAL A 109 4.86 -7.83 -13.52
CA VAL A 109 3.69 -8.07 -14.39
C VAL A 109 2.45 -7.40 -13.78
N ASN A 110 1.72 -6.64 -14.59
CA ASN A 110 0.53 -5.87 -14.22
C ASN A 110 0.78 -4.68 -13.26
N ASP A 111 2.03 -4.32 -12.97
CA ASP A 111 2.33 -3.07 -12.28
C ASP A 111 2.29 -1.90 -13.27
N VAL A 112 1.38 -0.97 -13.05
CA VAL A 112 1.08 0.09 -14.00
C VAL A 112 1.24 1.44 -13.31
N CYS A 113 1.93 2.37 -13.97
CA CYS A 113 1.92 3.75 -13.52
C CYS A 113 0.48 4.28 -13.48
N THR A 114 0.06 4.76 -12.32
CA THR A 114 -1.35 5.10 -12.08
C THR A 114 -1.71 6.52 -12.53
N SER A 115 -0.72 7.37 -12.82
CA SER A 115 -0.94 8.72 -13.33
C SER A 115 0.23 9.24 -14.16
N ASN A 116 -0.01 9.45 -15.47
CA ASN A 116 0.97 10.03 -16.40
C ASN A 116 0.90 11.56 -16.51
N LEU A 117 0.10 12.22 -15.66
CA LEU A 117 0.05 13.68 -15.65
C LEU A 117 1.43 14.27 -15.32
N PHE A 118 1.79 15.36 -15.99
CA PHE A 118 3.07 16.08 -15.78
C PHE A 118 4.33 15.20 -15.96
N ASN A 119 4.32 14.30 -16.94
CA ASN A 119 5.39 13.31 -17.15
C ASN A 119 5.56 12.38 -15.94
N GLY A 120 4.43 12.01 -15.31
CA GLY A 120 4.40 11.26 -14.08
C GLY A 120 4.82 9.79 -14.20
N CYS A 121 4.77 9.20 -15.39
CA CYS A 121 5.19 7.80 -15.58
C CYS A 121 6.58 7.64 -16.16
N LYS A 122 7.11 8.69 -16.78
CA LYS A 122 8.43 8.66 -17.41
C LYS A 122 9.06 10.04 -17.33
N ARG A 123 10.26 10.13 -16.75
CA ARG A 123 10.98 11.39 -16.60
C ARG A 123 12.47 11.17 -16.85
N GLN A 124 13.08 12.10 -17.57
CA GLN A 124 14.52 12.11 -17.86
C GLN A 124 15.19 13.13 -16.93
N GLY A 125 16.23 12.71 -16.22
CA GLY A 125 17.09 13.60 -15.45
C GLY A 125 18.04 14.36 -16.36
N THR A 126 18.27 15.65 -16.05
CA THR A 126 19.30 16.49 -16.67
C THR A 126 20.08 17.26 -15.59
N SER A 127 21.12 17.99 -16.00
CA SER A 127 21.88 18.89 -15.10
C SER A 127 21.02 20.00 -14.48
N GLU A 128 19.96 20.43 -15.17
CA GLU A 128 19.06 21.51 -14.73
C GLU A 128 17.80 20.97 -14.05
N ASN A 129 17.30 19.81 -14.49
CA ASN A 129 16.08 19.20 -13.97
C ASN A 129 16.38 17.76 -13.56
N ILE A 130 16.76 17.60 -12.30
CA ILE A 130 17.04 16.28 -11.75
C ILE A 130 15.76 15.44 -11.64
N ILE A 131 15.91 14.12 -11.66
CA ILE A 131 14.85 13.22 -11.17
C ILE A 131 14.55 13.59 -9.72
N ASN A 132 13.27 13.48 -9.36
CA ASN A 132 12.74 13.63 -8.01
C ASN A 132 13.66 12.97 -6.97
N PRO A 133 14.23 13.74 -6.02
CA PRO A 133 15.32 13.26 -5.17
C PRO A 133 14.84 12.37 -4.01
N ALA A 134 13.53 12.21 -3.81
CA ALA A 134 12.97 11.33 -2.80
C ALA A 134 12.01 10.30 -3.40
N ILE A 135 11.88 9.17 -2.72
CA ILE A 135 10.85 8.16 -2.97
C ILE A 135 9.98 7.99 -1.73
N SER A 136 8.68 7.78 -1.93
CA SER A 136 7.71 7.56 -0.87
C SER A 136 6.59 6.63 -1.37
N ALA A 137 5.58 6.40 -0.53
CA ALA A 137 4.36 5.69 -0.89
C ALA A 137 3.14 6.57 -0.64
N ARG A 138 2.11 6.36 -1.46
CA ARG A 138 0.78 6.90 -1.30
C ARG A 138 -0.20 5.78 -1.58
N MET A 139 -1.13 5.56 -0.68
CA MET A 139 -2.09 4.47 -0.76
C MET A 139 -3.51 5.02 -0.75
N ARG A 140 -4.43 4.29 -1.37
CA ARG A 140 -5.84 4.64 -1.47
C ARG A 140 -6.70 3.38 -1.54
N THR A 141 -7.94 3.49 -1.09
CA THR A 141 -8.96 2.43 -1.20
C THR A 141 -9.92 2.64 -2.39
N LEU A 142 -9.48 3.40 -3.40
CA LEU A 142 -10.34 4.03 -4.41
C LEU A 142 -11.28 3.06 -5.14
N GLN A 143 -10.85 1.83 -5.41
CA GLN A 143 -11.66 0.82 -6.11
C GLN A 143 -12.48 -0.06 -5.15
N ASP A 144 -12.03 -0.21 -3.90
CA ASP A 144 -12.45 -1.31 -3.04
C ASP A 144 -13.29 -0.86 -1.84
N PHE A 145 -12.99 0.31 -1.28
CA PHE A 145 -13.76 0.86 -0.16
C PHE A 145 -14.00 2.36 -0.29
N TYR A 146 -15.27 2.74 -0.26
CA TYR A 146 -15.73 4.11 -0.18
C TYR A 146 -17.00 4.16 0.68
N PHE A 147 -17.15 5.23 1.45
CA PHE A 147 -18.30 5.41 2.34
C PHE A 147 -18.74 6.87 2.33
N THR A 148 -19.94 7.14 2.84
CA THR A 148 -20.47 8.50 3.00
C THR A 148 -21.02 8.62 4.41
N TYR A 149 -20.57 9.66 5.13
CA TYR A 149 -20.82 9.88 6.56
C TYR A 149 -20.19 8.84 7.48
N GLY A 150 -19.80 9.23 8.69
CA GLY A 150 -19.20 8.33 9.67
C GLY A 150 -18.04 8.99 10.40
N ARG A 151 -17.21 8.15 11.02
CA ARG A 151 -15.98 8.54 11.72
C ARG A 151 -14.83 7.72 11.14
N VAL A 152 -13.71 8.38 10.89
CA VAL A 152 -12.44 7.76 10.47
C VAL A 152 -11.42 8.03 11.55
N GLU A 153 -10.63 7.01 11.89
CA GLU A 153 -9.56 7.07 12.90
C GLU A 153 -8.25 6.55 12.33
#